data_AF-A0A7S1TG66-F1
#
_entry.id   AF-A0A7S1TG66-F1
#
_cell.length_a   1.000
_cell.length_b   1.000
_cell.length_c   1.000
_cell.angle_alpha   90.00
_cell.angle_beta   90.00
_cell.angle_gamma   90.00
#
_symmetry.space_group_name_H-M   'P 1'
#
loop_
_entity.id
_entity.type
_entity.pdbx_description
1 polymer ?
#
loop_
_entity_poly.entity_id
_entity_poly.type
_entity_poly.pdbx_seq_one_letter_code
_entity_poly.pdbx_strand_id
1 'polypeptide(L)'
;MLEGLVADVLSRFLGQYVEGISRDRINFGVWGGKLELRDLALRSEALEVLFETLGLDLPVTVRQGFVGLLSIEVPWKHIRRSPVRILMDSLSVVACPSSDADHASLEERRARLKRAKLAADDAIREAKWSTIGILGGEGDLDDEDAEYGDQTRTGRTSWGWAVTGRLVSKIINNIQVEIRNIMIMYEDVISVPDGPFAARVKLDRVEAKSTNSTWEECFLEDSDTALIYKQVRLEQLSLDWYPIQNTRGTEQGGHWLDSEALRS
;
A
#
# COMPACT_ATOMS: atom_id res chain seq x y z
N MET A 1 6.51 -7.18 20.61
CA MET A 1 6.30 -8.28 19.65
C MET A 1 5.42 -7.85 18.48
N LEU A 2 4.28 -7.18 18.74
CA LEU A 2 3.41 -6.64 17.68
C LEU A 2 4.07 -5.48 16.92
N GLU A 3 4.84 -4.66 17.64
CA GLU A 3 5.59 -3.52 17.10
C GLU A 3 6.56 -3.98 16.00
N GLY A 4 7.25 -5.10 16.23
CA GLY A 4 8.15 -5.72 15.25
C GLY A 4 7.41 -6.25 14.03
N LEU A 5 6.24 -6.89 14.21
CA LEU A 5 5.42 -7.38 13.11
C LEU A 5 4.89 -6.24 12.23
N VAL A 6 4.32 -5.20 12.85
CA VAL A 6 3.79 -4.03 12.14
C VAL A 6 4.91 -3.29 11.42
N ALA A 7 6.06 -3.11 12.07
CA ALA A 7 7.22 -2.49 11.46
C ALA A 7 7.74 -3.30 10.26
N ASP A 8 7.82 -4.63 10.36
CA ASP A 8 8.23 -5.48 9.24
C ASP A 8 7.23 -5.42 8.07
N VAL A 9 5.93 -5.50 8.34
CA VAL A 9 4.86 -5.37 7.33
C VAL A 9 4.92 -4.00 6.65
N LEU A 10 5.02 -2.92 7.42
CA LEU A 10 5.14 -1.56 6.87
C LEU A 10 6.42 -1.41 6.07
N SER A 11 7.55 -1.95 6.54
CA SER A 11 8.83 -1.85 5.83
C SER A 11 8.80 -2.60 4.50
N ARG A 12 8.16 -3.76 4.48
CA ARG A 12 7.98 -4.56 3.27
C ARG A 12 7.03 -3.88 2.30
N PHE A 13 5.93 -3.33 2.79
CA PHE A 13 4.95 -2.62 1.97
C PHE A 13 5.56 -1.33 1.39
N LEU A 14 6.05 -0.42 2.24
CA LEU A 14 6.65 0.83 1.79
C LEU A 14 7.88 0.60 0.88
N GLY A 15 8.69 -0.43 1.15
CA GLY A 15 9.83 -0.78 0.32
C GLY A 15 9.46 -1.22 -1.11
N GLN A 16 8.21 -1.66 -1.35
CA GLN A 16 7.71 -1.98 -2.69
C GLN A 16 7.34 -0.74 -3.49
N TYR A 17 6.90 0.34 -2.84
CA TYR A 17 6.37 1.53 -3.52
C TYR A 17 7.31 2.73 -3.49
N VAL A 18 8.27 2.77 -2.56
CA VAL A 18 9.10 3.96 -2.33
C VAL A 18 10.59 3.64 -2.46
N GLU A 19 11.33 4.57 -3.03
CA GLU A 19 12.77 4.49 -3.22
C GLU A 19 13.56 4.93 -1.98
N GLY A 20 14.75 4.36 -1.79
CA GLY A 20 15.74 4.88 -0.84
C GLY A 20 15.39 4.78 0.65
N ILE A 21 14.27 4.16 1.06
CA ILE A 21 13.95 4.04 2.48
C ILE A 21 14.77 2.93 3.15
N SER A 22 15.59 3.31 4.14
CA SER A 22 16.25 2.36 5.04
C SER A 22 15.24 1.72 6.01
N ARG A 23 15.25 0.39 6.11
CA ARG A 23 14.40 -0.38 7.05
C ARG A 23 14.52 0.10 8.49
N ASP A 24 15.71 0.50 8.91
CA ASP A 24 15.97 0.97 10.28
C ASP A 24 15.16 2.21 10.62
N ARG A 25 15.11 3.23 9.73
CA ARG A 25 14.31 4.44 9.95
C ARG A 25 12.81 4.15 10.12
N ILE A 26 12.27 3.24 9.30
CA ILE A 26 10.87 2.80 9.42
C ILE A 26 10.65 2.13 10.77
N ASN A 27 11.53 1.19 11.13
CA ASN A 27 11.42 0.44 12.38
C ASN A 27 11.48 1.37 13.59
N PHE A 28 12.47 2.28 13.67
CA PHE A 28 12.60 3.22 14.78
C PHE A 28 11.39 4.16 14.89
N GLY A 29 10.89 4.71 13.78
CA GLY A 29 9.72 5.60 13.80
C GLY A 29 8.44 4.88 14.23
N VAL A 30 8.20 3.68 13.68
CA VAL A 30 7.04 2.86 14.03
C VAL A 30 7.09 2.45 15.49
N TRP A 31 8.25 2.09 16.05
CA TRP A 31 8.39 1.77 17.48
C TRP A 31 8.10 2.96 18.40
N GLY A 32 8.46 4.17 17.97
CA GLY A 32 8.12 5.41 18.66
C GLY A 32 6.63 5.77 18.60
N GLY A 33 5.84 5.07 17.78
CA GLY A 33 4.41 5.34 17.55
C GLY A 33 4.14 6.44 16.53
N LYS A 34 5.20 7.03 15.94
CA LYS A 34 5.07 8.05 14.90
C LYS A 34 6.22 7.94 13.91
N LEU A 35 5.89 7.62 12.66
CA LEU A 35 6.80 7.63 11.52
C LEU A 35 6.45 8.83 10.63
N GLU A 36 7.43 9.68 10.34
CA GLU A 36 7.32 10.72 9.33
C GLU A 36 8.43 10.54 8.30
N LEU A 37 8.03 10.49 7.03
CA LEU A 37 8.91 10.40 5.89
C LEU A 37 8.57 11.54 4.95
N ARG A 38 9.60 12.22 4.43
CA ARG A 38 9.44 13.38 3.55
C ARG A 38 10.17 13.15 2.25
N ASP A 39 9.73 13.86 1.21
CA ASP A 39 10.37 13.90 -0.10
C ASP A 39 10.60 12.50 -0.69
N LEU A 40 9.54 11.69 -0.68
CA LEU A 40 9.57 10.31 -1.09
C LEU A 40 9.40 10.20 -2.61
N ALA A 41 10.40 9.63 -3.29
CA ALA A 41 10.28 9.22 -4.68
C ALA A 41 9.54 7.87 -4.75
N LEU A 42 8.45 7.83 -5.53
CA LEU A 42 7.70 6.62 -5.77
C LEU A 42 8.36 5.82 -6.89
N ARG A 43 8.35 4.50 -6.74
CA ARG A 43 8.76 3.56 -7.78
C ARG A 43 7.69 3.54 -8.85
N SER A 44 8.04 4.01 -10.04
CA SER A 44 7.16 4.02 -11.21
C SER A 44 6.49 2.66 -11.46
N GLU A 45 7.27 1.59 -11.36
CA GLU A 45 6.83 0.21 -11.62
C GLU A 45 5.86 -0.31 -10.56
N ALA A 46 5.85 0.29 -9.36
CA ALA A 46 4.95 -0.10 -8.28
C ALA A 46 3.56 0.55 -8.40
N LEU A 47 3.49 1.72 -9.02
CA LEU A 47 2.24 2.43 -9.29
C LEU A 47 1.45 1.77 -10.42
N GLU A 48 2.13 1.23 -11.43
CA GLU A 48 1.51 0.43 -12.49
C GLU A 48 0.81 -0.82 -11.94
N VAL A 49 1.48 -1.55 -11.05
CA VAL A 49 0.90 -2.70 -10.35
C VAL A 49 -0.28 -2.30 -9.46
N LEU A 50 -0.22 -1.10 -8.87
CA LEU A 50 -1.31 -0.57 -8.05
C LEU A 50 -2.55 -0.25 -8.90
N PHE A 51 -2.39 0.42 -10.04
CA PHE A 51 -3.51 0.70 -10.95
C PHE A 51 -4.15 -0.61 -11.46
N GLU A 52 -3.33 -1.60 -11.81
CA GLU A 52 -3.82 -2.92 -12.22
C GLU A 52 -4.56 -3.64 -11.07
N THR A 53 -4.04 -3.58 -9.84
CA THR A 53 -4.70 -4.17 -8.66
C THR A 53 -6.05 -3.50 -8.36
N LEU A 54 -6.20 -2.24 -8.73
CA LEU A 54 -7.47 -1.50 -8.66
C LEU A 54 -8.43 -1.82 -9.82
N GLY A 55 -8.05 -2.72 -10.74
CA GLY A 55 -8.85 -3.10 -11.91
C GLY A 55 -8.77 -2.10 -13.05
N LEU A 56 -7.80 -1.19 -13.02
CA LEU A 56 -7.55 -0.21 -14.07
C LEU A 56 -6.45 -0.78 -14.99
N ASP A 57 -6.87 -1.59 -15.97
CA ASP A 57 -6.00 -2.08 -17.04
C ASP A 57 -5.75 -0.96 -18.05
N LEU A 58 -4.96 0.03 -17.63
CA LEU A 58 -4.64 1.21 -18.41
C LEU A 58 -3.28 1.00 -19.11
N PRO A 59 -3.16 1.23 -20.42
CA PRO A 59 -1.90 1.16 -21.16
C PRO A 59 -1.05 2.40 -20.88
N VAL A 60 -0.72 2.62 -19.61
CA VAL A 60 0.02 3.78 -19.13
C VAL A 60 1.23 3.35 -18.33
N THR A 61 2.35 4.03 -18.58
CA THR A 61 3.61 3.87 -17.86
C THR A 61 3.81 5.08 -16.96
N VAL A 62 4.18 4.84 -15.69
CA VAL A 62 4.47 5.93 -14.77
C VAL A 62 5.89 6.42 -15.01
N ARG A 63 6.06 7.71 -15.29
CA ARG A 63 7.38 8.32 -15.46
C ARG A 63 7.98 8.76 -14.15
N GLN A 64 7.14 9.35 -13.30
CA GLN A 64 7.57 9.92 -12.04
C GLN A 64 6.44 9.87 -11.04
N GLY A 65 6.76 9.57 -9.78
CA GLY A 65 5.84 9.76 -8.68
C GLY A 65 6.56 10.34 -7.46
N PHE A 66 5.86 11.17 -6.71
CA PHE A 66 6.40 11.88 -5.56
C PHE A 66 5.35 12.00 -4.45
N VAL A 67 5.81 11.89 -3.22
CA VAL A 67 5.03 12.14 -2.01
C VAL A 67 5.83 13.09 -1.12
N GLY A 68 5.29 14.30 -0.88
CA GLY A 68 5.94 15.30 -0.04
C GLY A 68 6.04 14.88 1.42
N LEU A 69 4.97 14.29 1.98
CA LEU A 69 4.94 13.78 3.34
C LEU A 69 4.13 12.49 3.43
N LEU A 70 4.69 11.49 4.11
CA LEU A 70 3.99 10.32 4.60
C LEU A 70 4.15 10.26 6.12
N SER A 71 3.04 10.41 6.85
CA SER A 71 2.97 10.30 8.30
C SER A 71 2.12 9.10 8.70
N ILE A 72 2.67 8.24 9.55
CA ILE A 72 1.97 7.08 10.11
C ILE A 72 2.02 7.19 11.63
N GLU A 73 0.85 7.34 12.25
CA GLU A 73 0.67 7.41 13.69
C GLU A 73 0.08 6.09 14.20
N VAL A 74 0.85 5.37 15.01
CA VAL A 74 0.44 4.10 15.62
C VAL A 74 0.28 4.30 17.12
N PRO A 75 -0.96 4.33 17.65
CA PRO A 75 -1.19 4.63 19.06
C PRO A 75 -0.94 3.39 19.94
N TRP A 76 0.31 2.92 20.11
CA TRP A 76 0.62 1.68 20.82
C TRP A 76 -0.06 1.52 22.18
N LYS A 77 -0.06 2.60 22.98
CA LYS A 77 -0.69 2.64 24.31
C LYS A 77 -2.21 2.46 24.26
N HIS A 78 -2.84 2.82 23.15
CA HIS A 78 -4.29 2.82 22.96
C HIS A 78 -4.72 2.07 21.68
N ILE A 79 -3.91 1.14 21.17
CA ILE A 79 -4.10 0.50 19.86
C ILE A 79 -5.41 -0.32 19.77
N ARG A 80 -6.00 -0.63 20.93
CA ARG A 80 -7.30 -1.30 21.05
C ARG A 80 -8.51 -0.36 21.09
N ARG A 81 -8.30 0.95 21.19
CA ARG A 81 -9.31 2.00 21.38
C ARG A 81 -9.10 3.22 20.48
N SER A 82 -8.03 3.25 19.70
CA SER A 82 -7.68 4.37 18.84
C SER A 82 -7.16 3.85 17.50
N PRO A 83 -7.57 4.47 16.39
CA PRO A 83 -7.22 4.03 15.06
C PRO A 83 -5.75 4.30 14.74
N VAL A 84 -5.18 3.49 13.85
CA VAL A 84 -3.93 3.85 13.16
C VAL A 84 -4.27 4.90 12.11
N ARG A 85 -3.54 6.01 12.12
CA ARG A 85 -3.76 7.10 11.15
C ARG A 85 -2.61 7.15 10.16
N ILE A 86 -2.97 7.21 8.88
CA ILE A 86 -2.04 7.37 7.78
C ILE A 86 -2.40 8.66 7.06
N LEU A 87 -1.47 9.60 7.03
CA LEU A 87 -1.58 10.85 6.30
C LEU A 87 -0.54 10.85 5.19
N MET A 88 -0.99 11.09 3.96
CA MET A 88 -0.15 11.38 2.82
C MET A 88 -0.48 12.80 2.35
N ASP A 89 0.54 13.61 2.10
CA ASP A 89 0.36 14.98 1.62
C ASP A 89 1.28 15.23 0.41
N SER A 90 0.75 15.98 -0.55
CA SER A 90 1.40 16.34 -1.80
C SER A 90 1.79 15.10 -2.60
N LEU A 91 0.78 14.33 -3.00
CA LEU A 91 0.94 13.16 -3.89
C LEU A 91 0.88 13.63 -5.34
N SER A 92 1.97 13.45 -6.08
CA SER A 92 2.02 13.74 -7.51
C SER A 92 2.48 12.54 -8.33
N VAL A 93 1.80 12.27 -9.45
CA VAL A 93 2.12 11.17 -10.38
C VAL A 93 2.05 11.69 -11.80
N VAL A 94 3.05 11.37 -12.61
CA VAL A 94 3.10 11.66 -14.05
C VAL A 94 3.16 10.34 -14.80
N ALA A 95 2.18 10.11 -15.67
CA ALA A 95 2.07 8.93 -16.51
C ALA A 95 2.08 9.32 -18.00
N CYS A 96 2.51 8.39 -18.86
CA CYS A 96 2.47 8.51 -20.31
C CYS A 96 1.93 7.21 -20.94
N PRO A 97 1.57 7.17 -22.24
CA PRO A 97 1.23 5.90 -22.87
C PRO A 97 2.40 4.91 -22.78
N SER A 98 2.08 3.64 -22.57
CA SER A 98 3.08 2.55 -22.54
C SER A 98 3.58 2.21 -23.95
N SER A 99 4.86 1.88 -24.07
CA SER A 99 5.40 1.26 -25.29
C SER A 99 5.32 -0.27 -25.25
N ASP A 100 5.44 -0.93 -26.41
CA ASP A 100 5.49 -2.41 -26.49
C ASP A 100 6.62 -3.02 -25.65
N ALA A 101 7.75 -2.31 -25.53
CA ALA A 101 8.89 -2.73 -24.71
C ALA A 101 8.58 -2.63 -23.21
N ASP A 102 7.89 -1.56 -22.80
CA ASP A 102 7.45 -1.37 -21.42
C ASP A 102 6.48 -2.49 -21.03
N HIS A 103 5.55 -2.82 -21.93
CA HIS A 103 4.57 -3.89 -21.72
C HIS A 103 5.21 -5.27 -21.51
N ALA A 104 6.21 -5.64 -22.33
CA ALA A 104 6.92 -6.91 -22.17
C ALA A 104 7.68 -6.98 -20.82
N SER A 105 8.34 -5.89 -20.43
CA SER A 105 9.05 -5.79 -19.14
C SER A 105 8.09 -5.88 -17.94
N LEU A 106 6.90 -5.30 -18.10
CA LEU A 106 5.81 -5.34 -17.13
C LEU A 106 5.28 -6.76 -16.95
N GLU A 107 5.05 -7.51 -18.03
CA GLU A 107 4.57 -8.90 -17.94
C GLU A 107 5.56 -9.82 -17.21
N GLU A 108 6.85 -9.74 -17.54
CA GLU A 108 7.88 -10.51 -16.85
C GLU A 108 7.94 -10.16 -15.36
N ARG A 109 7.82 -8.85 -15.04
CA ARG A 109 7.80 -8.39 -13.66
C ARG A 109 6.52 -8.80 -12.94
N ARG A 110 5.36 -8.80 -13.61
CA ARG A 110 4.08 -9.28 -13.10
C ARG A 110 4.18 -10.75 -12.74
N ALA A 111 4.80 -11.56 -13.61
CA ALA A 111 5.09 -12.96 -13.31
C ALA A 111 5.98 -13.09 -12.07
N ARG A 112 7.01 -12.24 -11.93
CA ARG A 112 7.90 -12.22 -10.76
C ARG A 112 7.18 -11.78 -9.48
N LEU A 113 6.37 -10.73 -9.52
CA LEU A 113 5.62 -10.20 -8.37
C LEU A 113 4.51 -11.15 -7.97
N LYS A 114 3.79 -11.74 -8.93
CA LYS A 114 2.80 -12.79 -8.68
C LYS A 114 3.46 -14.01 -8.05
N ARG A 115 4.63 -14.42 -8.53
CA ARG A 115 5.41 -15.51 -7.92
C ARG A 115 5.91 -15.15 -6.53
N ALA A 116 6.37 -13.92 -6.30
CA ALA A 116 6.81 -13.44 -5.00
C ALA A 116 5.64 -13.28 -4.02
N LYS A 117 4.47 -12.87 -4.50
CA LYS A 117 3.22 -12.78 -3.73
C LYS A 117 2.70 -14.17 -3.40
N LEU A 118 2.70 -15.10 -4.34
CA LEU A 118 2.38 -16.51 -4.08
C LEU A 118 3.37 -17.11 -3.09
N ALA A 119 4.67 -16.91 -3.25
CA ALA A 119 5.67 -17.37 -2.28
C ALA A 119 5.52 -16.69 -0.90
N ALA A 120 5.09 -15.43 -0.87
CA ALA A 120 4.81 -14.71 0.37
C ALA A 120 3.53 -15.20 1.04
N ASP A 121 2.48 -15.41 0.26
CA ASP A 121 1.18 -15.91 0.70
C ASP A 121 1.33 -17.36 1.12
N ASP A 122 2.14 -18.18 0.43
CA ASP A 122 2.53 -19.52 0.83
C ASP A 122 3.38 -19.50 2.09
N ALA A 123 4.36 -18.59 2.24
CA ALA A 123 5.11 -18.45 3.49
C ALA A 123 4.23 -17.96 4.65
N ILE A 124 3.29 -17.04 4.40
CA ILE A 124 2.32 -16.56 5.39
C ILE A 124 1.31 -17.68 5.70
N ARG A 125 0.88 -18.44 4.70
CA ARG A 125 -0.06 -19.56 4.79
C ARG A 125 0.60 -20.74 5.47
N GLU A 126 1.89 -21.01 5.26
CA GLU A 126 2.69 -22.05 5.90
C GLU A 126 3.07 -21.63 7.32
N ALA A 127 3.39 -20.35 7.57
CA ALA A 127 3.50 -19.82 8.93
C ALA A 127 2.13 -19.85 9.66
N LYS A 128 1.02 -19.59 8.94
CA LYS A 128 -0.34 -19.76 9.45
C LYS A 128 -0.71 -21.24 9.64
N TRP A 129 -0.34 -22.17 8.76
CA TRP A 129 -0.77 -23.59 8.77
C TRP A 129 0.14 -24.53 9.53
N SER A 130 1.44 -24.28 9.62
CA SER A 130 2.29 -24.98 10.60
C SER A 130 1.90 -24.64 12.04
N THR A 131 1.24 -23.50 12.24
CA THR A 131 0.74 -23.04 13.56
C THR A 131 -0.75 -23.37 13.80
N ILE A 132 -1.58 -23.45 12.75
CA ILE A 132 -3.01 -23.83 12.84
C ILE A 132 -3.24 -25.33 12.61
N GLY A 133 -2.36 -26.04 11.91
CA GLY A 133 -2.43 -27.50 11.70
C GLY A 133 -2.24 -28.31 12.99
N ILE A 134 -1.69 -27.70 14.04
CA ILE A 134 -1.66 -28.26 15.41
C ILE A 134 -2.98 -27.97 16.17
N LEU A 135 -3.85 -27.12 15.62
CA LEU A 135 -5.11 -26.65 16.23
C LEU A 135 -6.39 -27.16 15.53
N GLY A 136 -6.27 -27.89 14.41
CA GLY A 136 -7.39 -28.48 13.68
C GLY A 136 -7.53 -29.98 13.95
N GLY A 137 -7.59 -30.35 15.23
CA GLY A 137 -7.90 -31.73 15.66
C GLY A 137 -9.39 -31.92 15.90
N GLU A 138 -10.17 -31.99 14.82
CA GLU A 138 -11.36 -32.85 14.68
C GLU A 138 -11.07 -33.57 13.35
N GLY A 139 -10.64 -34.83 13.31
CA GLY A 139 -11.15 -35.99 14.00
C GLY A 139 -11.43 -37.01 12.89
N ASP A 140 -10.42 -37.79 12.53
CA ASP A 140 -10.60 -39.15 12.05
C ASP A 140 -9.41 -39.95 12.61
N LEU A 141 -9.78 -40.84 13.54
CA LEU A 141 -8.93 -41.81 14.19
C LEU A 141 -8.42 -42.79 13.13
N ASP A 142 -7.14 -43.12 13.19
CA ASP A 142 -6.70 -44.52 13.23
C ASP A 142 -5.30 -44.56 13.86
N ASP A 143 -5.24 -45.32 14.95
CA ASP A 143 -4.07 -45.53 15.81
C ASP A 143 -2.93 -46.28 15.10
N GLU A 144 -1.71 -46.02 15.58
CA GLU A 144 -0.78 -46.99 16.21
C GLU A 144 0.72 -46.76 15.86
N ASP A 145 1.52 -46.92 16.92
CA ASP A 145 2.97 -47.11 16.99
C ASP A 145 3.93 -45.89 17.15
N ALA A 146 4.26 -45.64 18.44
CA ALA A 146 5.61 -45.68 19.06
C ALA A 146 6.74 -44.80 18.42
N GLU A 147 7.66 -44.10 19.11
CA GLU A 147 8.25 -44.18 20.43
C GLU A 147 9.21 -42.97 20.59
N TYR A 148 9.37 -42.46 21.82
CA TYR A 148 10.51 -41.67 22.40
C TYR A 148 11.17 -40.51 21.63
N GLY A 149 11.12 -39.31 22.25
CA GLY A 149 12.21 -38.34 22.12
C GLY A 149 11.86 -36.87 22.32
N ASP A 150 12.15 -36.38 23.53
CA ASP A 150 12.46 -34.98 23.87
C ASP A 150 11.33 -33.93 23.92
N GLN A 151 10.80 -33.79 25.14
CA GLN A 151 10.06 -32.61 25.59
C GLN A 151 11.03 -31.49 25.97
N THR A 152 11.33 -30.55 25.07
CA THR A 152 11.69 -29.19 25.47
C THR A 152 11.25 -28.10 24.45
N ARG A 153 10.40 -27.17 24.90
CA ARG A 153 10.21 -25.76 24.40
C ARG A 153 9.16 -25.37 23.33
N THR A 154 7.92 -25.91 23.32
CA THR A 154 6.88 -25.35 22.41
C THR A 154 5.48 -25.15 23.01
N GLY A 155 5.33 -25.05 24.34
CA GLY A 155 4.02 -24.80 24.98
C GLY A 155 3.47 -23.36 24.87
N ARG A 156 4.08 -22.46 24.07
CA ARG A 156 3.74 -21.02 24.03
C ARG A 156 3.15 -20.54 22.69
N THR A 157 2.95 -21.43 21.72
CA THR A 157 2.81 -21.05 20.29
C THR A 157 1.38 -20.98 19.76
N SER A 158 0.40 -21.67 20.34
CA SER A 158 -0.95 -21.76 19.78
C SER A 158 -1.91 -20.64 20.26
N TRP A 159 -2.10 -20.47 21.57
CA TRP A 159 -2.99 -19.44 22.14
C TRP A 159 -2.50 -17.99 21.90
N GLY A 160 -1.18 -17.75 21.94
CA GLY A 160 -0.60 -16.42 21.72
C GLY A 160 -0.83 -15.89 20.29
N TRP A 161 -0.93 -16.78 19.31
CA TRP A 161 -1.16 -16.43 17.91
C TRP A 161 -2.62 -16.09 17.61
N ALA A 162 -3.57 -16.83 18.18
CA ALA A 162 -5.00 -16.53 18.07
C ALA A 162 -5.35 -15.13 18.61
N VAL A 163 -4.72 -14.73 19.72
CA VAL A 163 -4.87 -13.39 20.31
C VAL A 163 -4.22 -12.31 19.42
N THR A 164 -3.09 -12.62 18.77
CA THR A 164 -2.40 -11.69 17.86
C THR A 164 -3.20 -11.47 16.59
N GLY A 165 -3.86 -12.50 16.04
CA GLY A 165 -4.70 -12.39 14.84
C GLY A 165 -5.89 -11.44 15.01
N ARG A 166 -6.60 -11.51 16.14
CA ARG A 166 -7.72 -10.59 16.45
C ARG A 166 -7.27 -9.13 16.54
N LEU A 167 -6.08 -8.90 17.10
CA LEU A 167 -5.53 -7.55 17.22
C LEU A 167 -5.13 -6.98 15.86
N VAL A 168 -4.54 -7.77 14.98
CA VAL A 168 -4.21 -7.36 13.60
C VAL A 168 -5.47 -7.03 12.80
N SER A 169 -6.51 -7.86 12.87
CA SER A 169 -7.79 -7.57 12.23
C SER A 169 -8.41 -6.28 12.77
N LYS A 170 -8.38 -6.07 14.09
CA LYS A 170 -8.88 -4.84 14.71
C LYS A 170 -8.11 -3.59 14.28
N ILE A 171 -6.79 -3.71 14.08
CA ILE A 171 -5.98 -2.63 13.49
C ILE A 171 -6.46 -2.34 12.08
N ILE A 172 -6.51 -3.34 11.20
CA ILE A 172 -6.91 -3.19 9.78
C ILE A 172 -8.31 -2.56 9.65
N ASN A 173 -9.26 -3.04 10.45
CA ASN A 173 -10.65 -2.57 10.43
C ASN A 173 -10.78 -1.10 10.84
N ASN A 174 -9.82 -0.58 11.61
CA ASN A 174 -9.81 0.78 12.13
C ASN A 174 -8.71 1.66 11.52
N ILE A 175 -8.04 1.25 10.44
CA ILE A 175 -7.10 2.14 9.73
C ILE A 175 -7.90 3.31 9.14
N GLN A 176 -7.45 4.52 9.46
CA GLN A 176 -7.91 5.76 8.86
C GLN A 176 -6.84 6.28 7.91
N VAL A 177 -7.24 6.61 6.68
CA VAL A 177 -6.33 7.11 5.65
C VAL A 177 -6.80 8.47 5.19
N GLU A 178 -5.86 9.40 5.09
CA GLU A 178 -6.07 10.73 4.55
C GLU A 178 -4.97 11.01 3.53
N ILE A 179 -5.37 11.41 2.32
CA ILE A 179 -4.47 11.81 1.24
C ILE A 179 -4.85 13.23 0.82
N ARG A 180 -3.89 14.14 0.81
CA ARG A 180 -4.08 15.56 0.48
C ARG A 180 -3.28 15.98 -0.73
N ASN A 181 -3.73 17.02 -1.42
CA ASN A 181 -3.03 17.66 -2.52
C ASN A 181 -2.59 16.64 -3.58
N ILE A 182 -3.57 15.92 -4.13
CA ILE A 182 -3.34 14.85 -5.11
C ILE A 182 -3.35 15.45 -6.51
N MET A 183 -2.31 15.17 -7.27
CA MET A 183 -2.20 15.52 -8.68
C MET A 183 -1.78 14.29 -9.49
N ILE A 184 -2.61 13.86 -10.42
CA ILE A 184 -2.27 12.82 -11.38
C ILE A 184 -2.28 13.46 -12.75
N MET A 185 -1.17 13.38 -13.47
CA MET A 185 -1.03 13.94 -14.80
C MET A 185 -0.73 12.83 -15.80
N TYR A 186 -1.44 12.85 -16.91
CA TYR A 186 -1.22 11.99 -18.06
C TYR A 186 -0.75 12.86 -19.22
N GLU A 187 0.41 12.54 -19.78
CA GLU A 187 1.00 13.23 -20.92
C GLU A 187 1.12 12.29 -22.11
N ASP A 188 0.52 12.67 -23.23
CA ASP A 188 0.60 11.93 -24.48
C ASP A 188 1.15 12.80 -25.60
N VAL A 189 2.37 12.47 -26.00
CA VAL A 189 3.09 13.12 -27.10
C VAL A 189 3.30 12.18 -28.29
N ILE A 190 2.83 10.93 -28.21
CA ILE A 190 3.13 9.87 -29.18
C ILE A 190 1.90 9.38 -29.92
N SER A 191 0.73 9.31 -29.29
CA SER A 191 -0.47 8.74 -29.93
C SER A 191 -1.06 9.67 -30.99
N VAL A 192 -0.94 10.99 -30.80
CA VAL A 192 -1.38 12.00 -31.78
C VAL A 192 -0.23 12.98 -32.06
N PRO A 193 0.68 12.67 -33.00
CA PRO A 193 1.87 13.48 -33.26
C PRO A 193 1.59 14.95 -33.62
N ASP A 194 0.48 15.21 -34.31
CA ASP A 194 0.06 16.55 -34.73
C ASP A 194 -0.70 17.33 -33.65
N GLY A 195 -0.97 16.72 -32.50
CA GLY A 195 -1.78 17.28 -31.43
C GLY A 195 -1.48 16.64 -30.08
N PRO A 196 -0.26 16.79 -29.54
CA PRO A 196 0.08 16.28 -28.22
C PRO A 196 -0.83 16.92 -27.17
N PHE A 197 -1.20 16.15 -26.16
CA PHE A 197 -2.15 16.59 -25.13
C PHE A 197 -1.75 16.08 -23.76
N ALA A 198 -2.26 16.77 -22.74
CA ALA A 198 -2.17 16.31 -21.37
C ALA A 198 -3.54 16.38 -20.70
N ALA A 199 -3.79 15.41 -19.84
CA ALA A 199 -4.91 15.39 -18.93
C ALA A 199 -4.39 15.46 -17.49
N ARG A 200 -5.04 16.23 -16.63
CA ARG A 200 -4.65 16.38 -15.23
C ARG A 200 -5.87 16.18 -14.35
N VAL A 201 -5.77 15.23 -13.44
CA VAL A 201 -6.74 15.03 -12.36
C VAL A 201 -6.15 15.65 -11.10
N LYS A 202 -6.91 16.55 -10.48
CA LYS A 202 -6.58 17.11 -9.17
C LYS A 202 -7.65 16.79 -8.17
N LEU A 203 -7.22 16.51 -6.95
CA LEU A 203 -8.10 16.21 -5.83
C LEU A 203 -7.49 16.75 -4.55
N ASP A 204 -8.19 17.64 -3.86
CA ASP A 204 -7.65 18.28 -2.66
C ASP A 204 -7.52 17.29 -1.52
N ARG A 205 -8.52 16.40 -1.39
CA ARG A 205 -8.58 15.47 -0.25
C ARG A 205 -9.31 14.18 -0.60
N VAL A 206 -8.71 13.06 -0.20
CA VAL A 206 -9.36 11.76 -0.05
C VAL A 206 -9.24 11.33 1.39
N GLU A 207 -10.36 11.06 2.04
CA GLU A 207 -10.39 10.59 3.42
C GLU A 207 -11.20 9.29 3.52
N ALA A 208 -10.62 8.26 4.10
CA ALA A 208 -11.27 6.98 4.36
C ALA A 208 -11.27 6.70 5.86
N LYS A 209 -12.47 6.63 6.46
CA LYS A 209 -12.67 6.40 7.89
C LYS A 209 -13.64 5.24 8.13
N SER A 210 -13.44 4.55 9.24
CA SER A 210 -14.37 3.52 9.73
C SER A 210 -15.60 4.18 10.36
N THR A 211 -16.77 3.62 10.10
CA THR A 211 -18.05 4.12 10.63
C THR A 211 -18.86 3.01 11.27
N ASN A 212 -19.88 3.38 12.04
CA ASN A 212 -20.93 2.46 12.48
C ASN A 212 -21.98 2.24 11.37
N SER A 213 -23.02 1.48 11.68
CA SER A 213 -24.15 1.20 10.78
C SER A 213 -25.01 2.42 10.44
N THR A 214 -24.85 3.53 11.16
CA THR A 214 -25.54 4.81 10.92
C THR A 214 -24.65 5.83 10.20
N TRP A 215 -23.46 5.41 9.72
CA TRP A 215 -22.48 6.25 9.02
C TRP A 215 -21.86 7.37 9.87
N GLU A 216 -21.87 7.21 11.19
CA GLU A 216 -21.13 8.09 12.09
C GLU A 216 -19.71 7.54 12.28
N GLU A 217 -18.73 8.44 12.25
CA GLU A 217 -17.32 8.10 12.45
C GLU A 217 -17.11 7.49 13.84
N CYS A 218 -16.62 6.25 13.90
CA CYS A 218 -16.36 5.59 15.17
C CYS A 218 -15.19 4.62 15.09
N PHE A 219 -14.67 4.25 16.26
CA PHE A 219 -13.75 3.14 16.39
C PHE A 219 -14.55 1.86 16.59
N LEU A 220 -14.37 0.88 15.71
CA LEU A 220 -15.03 -0.42 15.76
C LEU A 220 -14.44 -1.24 16.91
N GLU A 221 -15.17 -1.31 18.02
CA GLU A 221 -14.77 -2.04 19.22
C GLU A 221 -14.93 -3.56 19.06
N ASP A 222 -16.00 -4.00 18.38
CA ASP A 222 -16.35 -5.41 18.19
C ASP A 222 -15.80 -5.97 16.88
N SER A 223 -14.88 -6.93 16.99
CA SER A 223 -14.30 -7.65 15.85
C SER A 223 -15.23 -8.71 15.25
N ASP A 224 -16.37 -9.00 15.89
CA ASP A 224 -17.32 -10.06 15.51
C ASP A 224 -18.51 -9.52 14.69
N THR A 225 -18.49 -8.25 14.30
CA THR A 225 -19.50 -7.70 13.40
C THR A 225 -19.27 -8.19 11.98
N ALA A 226 -20.27 -8.84 11.39
CA ALA A 226 -20.18 -9.42 10.04
C ALA A 226 -19.99 -8.38 8.93
N LEU A 227 -20.22 -7.09 9.22
CA LEU A 227 -20.19 -5.98 8.28
C LEU A 227 -19.26 -4.88 8.79
N ILE A 228 -18.31 -4.48 7.95
CA ILE A 228 -17.41 -3.36 8.20
C ILE A 228 -17.85 -2.20 7.31
N TYR A 229 -18.19 -1.07 7.93
CA TYR A 229 -18.54 0.16 7.21
C TYR A 229 -17.32 1.07 7.12
N LYS A 230 -16.98 1.48 5.89
CA LYS A 230 -16.00 2.54 5.64
C LYS A 230 -16.62 3.63 4.79
N GLN A 231 -16.50 4.86 5.24
CA GLN A 231 -16.89 6.04 4.48
C GLN A 231 -15.66 6.60 3.78
N VAL A 232 -15.79 6.84 2.47
CA VAL A 232 -14.77 7.53 1.67
C VAL A 232 -15.32 8.90 1.27
N ARG A 233 -14.60 9.97 1.60
CA ARG A 233 -14.90 11.34 1.22
C ARG A 233 -13.87 11.83 0.22
N LEU A 234 -14.36 12.44 -0.85
CA LEU A 234 -13.55 13.09 -1.87
C LEU A 234 -13.92 14.58 -1.87
N GLU A 235 -12.92 15.46 -1.85
CA GLU A 235 -13.11 16.91 -1.86
C GLU A 235 -12.40 17.51 -3.08
N GLN A 236 -13.11 18.37 -3.81
CA GLN A 236 -12.62 19.16 -4.94
C GLN A 236 -11.96 18.33 -6.06
N LEU A 237 -12.71 17.38 -6.64
CA LEU A 237 -12.27 16.67 -7.84
C LEU A 237 -12.36 17.61 -9.05
N SER A 238 -11.26 17.75 -9.78
CA SER A 238 -11.22 18.44 -11.07
C SER A 238 -10.44 17.63 -12.10
N LEU A 239 -10.84 17.78 -13.35
CA LEU A 239 -10.18 17.19 -14.51
C LEU A 239 -9.96 18.29 -15.55
N ASP A 240 -8.70 18.54 -15.85
CA ASP A 240 -8.26 19.45 -16.89
C ASP A 240 -7.77 18.64 -18.09
N TRP A 241 -8.16 19.02 -19.30
CA TRP A 241 -7.62 18.50 -20.55
C TRP A 241 -7.12 19.67 -21.37
N TYR A 242 -5.85 19.66 -21.77
CA TYR A 242 -5.27 20.74 -22.56
C TYR A 242 -4.29 20.22 -23.62
N PRO A 243 -4.22 20.89 -24.78
CA PRO A 243 -3.19 20.62 -25.77
C PRO A 243 -1.82 21.04 -25.23
N ILE A 244 -0.80 20.23 -25.47
CA ILE A 244 0.59 20.60 -25.18
C ILE A 244 1.04 21.49 -26.34
N GLN A 245 1.29 22.77 -26.07
CA GLN A 245 1.75 23.69 -27.11
C GLN A 245 3.19 23.33 -27.50
N ASN A 246 3.37 22.93 -28.75
CA ASN A 246 4.68 22.61 -29.32
C ASN A 246 5.49 23.92 -29.48
N THR A 247 6.23 24.34 -28.46
CA THR A 247 7.20 25.44 -28.63
C THR A 247 8.35 24.90 -29.46
N ARG A 248 8.20 24.98 -30.78
CA ARG A 248 9.29 24.77 -31.74
C ARG A 248 10.42 25.75 -31.40
N GLY A 249 11.53 25.22 -30.88
CA GLY A 249 12.80 25.91 -30.90
C GLY A 249 13.53 25.99 -29.57
N THR A 250 13.96 24.85 -29.02
CA THR A 250 15.31 24.74 -28.45
C THR A 250 15.73 23.29 -28.51
N GLU A 251 16.74 23.02 -29.32
CA GLU A 251 17.52 21.79 -29.29
C GLU A 251 18.15 21.65 -27.90
N GLN A 252 17.49 20.89 -27.04
CA GLN A 252 18.06 20.11 -25.95
C GLN A 252 16.91 19.31 -25.34
N GLY A 253 17.11 18.00 -25.14
CA GLY A 253 16.11 17.07 -24.62
C GLY A 253 15.69 17.42 -23.19
N GLY A 254 14.85 18.45 -23.06
CA GLY A 254 14.32 18.94 -21.81
C GLY A 254 13.14 18.08 -21.37
N HIS A 255 13.30 17.43 -20.23
CA HIS A 255 12.20 16.88 -19.46
C HIS A 255 11.16 17.99 -19.22
N TRP A 256 9.91 17.79 -19.65
CA TRP A 256 8.88 18.84 -19.67
C TRP A 256 8.28 19.21 -18.31
N LEU A 257 8.82 18.65 -17.21
CA LEU A 257 8.63 19.14 -15.87
C LEU A 257 9.96 19.06 -15.15
N ASP A 258 10.54 20.22 -14.85
CA ASP A 258 11.56 20.32 -13.81
C ASP A 258 11.01 19.66 -12.55
N SER A 259 11.82 18.82 -11.93
CA SER A 259 11.54 18.17 -10.65
C SER A 259 11.10 19.14 -9.53
N GLU A 260 11.26 20.45 -9.73
CA GLU A 260 10.77 21.52 -8.85
C GLU A 260 9.26 21.79 -8.97
N ALA A 261 8.64 21.60 -10.13
CA ALA A 261 7.21 21.85 -10.33
C ALA A 261 6.30 20.81 -9.65
N LEU A 262 6.85 19.65 -9.30
CA LEU A 262 6.16 18.61 -8.53
C LEU A 262 6.33 18.80 -7.02
N ARG A 263 7.20 19.72 -6.59
CA ARG A 263 7.50 20.04 -5.18
C ARG A 263 6.84 21.33 -4.69
N SER A 264 6.26 22.14 -5.59
CA SER A 264 5.63 23.43 -5.31
C SER A 264 4.12 23.33 -5.15
#